data_AF-A0A7C3NHI7-F1
#
_entry.id   AF-A0A7C3NHI7-F1
#
_cell.length_a   1.000
_cell.length_b   1.000
_cell.length_c   1.000
_cell.angle_alpha   90.00
_cell.angle_beta   90.00
_cell.angle_gamma   90.00
#
_symmetry.space_group_name_H-M   'P 1'
#
loop_
_entity.id
_entity.type
_entity.pdbx_description
1 polymer ?
#
loop_
_entity_poly.entity_id
_entity_poly.type
_entity_poly.pdbx_seq_one_letter_code
_entity_poly.pdbx_strand_id
1 'polypeptide(L)'
;MTRTRKPLVSRKKPQQAAPLWFIAGGGLLLILAGILWANQSQRSAAPSPTVYVGDAAEIPRVKLDEAKAAWDASTAVFVDVRSAEAYALSHIRGALSLPLNEIEQRLNELNPATWIITYCT
;
A
#
# COMPACT_ATOMS: atom_id res chain seq x y z
N MET A 1 -18.83 91.16 -1.92
CA MET A 1 -19.35 90.10 -2.81
C MET A 1 -18.18 89.51 -3.59
N THR A 2 -17.47 88.53 -3.03
CA THR A 2 -17.66 87.08 -3.28
C THR A 2 -17.32 86.64 -4.70
N ARG A 3 -16.15 86.02 -4.88
CA ARG A 3 -16.02 84.82 -5.73
C ARG A 3 -14.73 84.03 -5.46
N THR A 4 -14.89 83.03 -4.59
CA THR A 4 -14.44 81.63 -4.74
C THR A 4 -13.01 81.35 -5.23
N ARG A 5 -12.14 80.95 -4.29
CA ARG A 5 -10.95 80.13 -4.57
C ARG A 5 -11.41 78.71 -4.96
N LYS A 6 -11.05 78.25 -6.15
CA LYS A 6 -11.24 76.87 -6.64
C LYS A 6 -10.19 75.96 -6.00
N PRO A 7 -10.52 74.84 -5.35
CA PRO A 7 -9.51 73.91 -4.87
C PRO A 7 -9.53 72.56 -5.61
N LEU A 8 -8.39 71.86 -5.48
CA LEU A 8 -8.14 70.42 -5.69
C LEU A 8 -7.91 70.00 -7.15
N VAL A 9 -6.94 69.13 -7.47
CA VAL A 9 -6.96 67.70 -7.11
C VAL A 9 -5.54 67.11 -7.03
N SER A 10 -5.20 66.48 -5.90
CA SER A 10 -4.07 65.54 -5.79
C SER A 10 -4.59 64.11 -6.02
N ARG A 11 -4.06 63.43 -7.05
CA ARG A 11 -4.38 62.03 -7.35
C ARG A 11 -3.68 61.10 -6.35
N LYS A 12 -4.43 60.45 -5.46
CA LYS A 12 -3.93 59.28 -4.72
C LYS A 12 -4.03 58.03 -5.61
N LYS A 13 -2.91 57.31 -5.77
CA LYS A 13 -2.89 55.98 -6.41
C LYS A 13 -3.67 54.96 -5.55
N PRO A 14 -4.40 54.01 -6.16
CA PRO A 14 -5.07 52.97 -5.39
C PRO A 14 -4.01 51.96 -4.93
N GLN A 15 -3.67 51.98 -3.65
CA GLN A 15 -2.86 50.96 -3.04
C GLN A 15 -3.76 49.75 -2.80
N GLN A 16 -3.71 48.79 -3.73
CA GLN A 16 -4.47 47.55 -3.65
C GLN A 16 -3.91 46.74 -2.47
N ALA A 17 -4.60 46.80 -1.34
CA ALA A 17 -4.39 45.87 -0.25
C ALA A 17 -4.80 44.48 -0.76
N ALA A 18 -3.84 43.58 -0.96
CA ALA A 18 -4.12 42.19 -1.27
C ALA A 18 -5.12 41.64 -0.23
N PRO A 19 -6.23 41.02 -0.64
CA PRO A 19 -7.29 40.69 0.28
C PRO A 19 -6.81 39.59 1.23
N LEU A 20 -6.84 39.89 2.53
CA LEU A 20 -6.49 38.99 3.64
C LEU A 20 -7.15 37.59 3.56
N TRP A 21 -8.20 37.46 2.75
CA TRP A 21 -8.91 36.22 2.44
C TRP A 21 -8.03 35.12 1.85
N PHE A 22 -6.96 35.46 1.12
CA PHE A 22 -6.02 34.44 0.61
C PHE A 22 -5.23 33.76 1.74
N ILE A 23 -4.93 34.48 2.82
CA ILE A 23 -4.17 33.94 3.96
C ILE A 23 -5.06 33.01 4.79
N ALA A 24 -6.32 33.40 5.03
CA ALA A 24 -7.28 32.57 5.76
C ALA A 24 -7.71 31.33 4.96
N GLY A 25 -7.97 31.47 3.65
CA GLY A 25 -8.34 30.36 2.78
C GLY A 25 -7.19 29.38 2.53
N GLY A 26 -5.98 29.89 2.33
CA GLY A 26 -4.78 29.07 2.17
C GLY A 26 -4.44 28.28 3.43
N GLY A 27 -4.56 28.90 4.61
CA GLY A 27 -4.34 28.23 5.89
C GLY A 27 -5.29 27.05 6.12
N LEU A 28 -6.59 27.25 5.85
CA LEU A 28 -7.59 26.18 6.01
C LEU A 28 -7.33 25.00 5.04
N LEU A 29 -6.91 25.29 3.80
CA LEU A 29 -6.61 24.27 2.80
C LEU A 29 -5.36 23.47 3.16
N LEU A 30 -4.32 24.11 3.69
CA LEU A 30 -3.12 23.42 4.18
C LEU A 30 -3.39 22.54 5.40
N ILE A 31 -4.27 22.97 6.31
CA ILE A 31 -4.69 22.17 7.47
C ILE A 31 -5.48 20.94 6.99
N LEU A 32 -6.45 21.12 6.07
CA LEU A 32 -7.22 20.01 5.51
C LEU A 32 -6.33 19.03 4.75
N ALA A 33 -5.39 19.51 3.93
CA ALA A 33 -4.42 18.67 3.24
C ALA A 33 -3.51 17.92 4.22
N GLY A 34 -3.06 18.58 5.30
CA GLY A 34 -2.27 17.97 6.37
C GLY A 34 -3.02 16.87 7.11
N ILE A 35 -4.31 17.07 7.40
CA ILE A 35 -5.17 16.04 8.04
C ILE A 35 -5.38 14.85 7.09
N LEU A 36 -5.64 15.11 5.81
CA LEU A 36 -5.77 14.05 4.79
C LEU A 36 -4.46 13.25 4.62
N TRP A 37 -3.31 13.93 4.61
CA TRP A 37 -1.99 13.30 4.52
C TRP A 37 -1.64 12.51 5.79
N ALA A 38 -1.90 13.05 6.97
CA ALA A 38 -1.67 12.38 8.26
C ALA A 38 -2.50 11.09 8.40
N ASN A 39 -3.75 11.09 7.94
CA ASN A 39 -4.60 9.90 7.98
C ASN A 39 -4.16 8.80 7.01
N GLN A 40 -3.50 9.15 5.90
CA GLN A 40 -2.93 8.17 4.96
C GLN A 40 -1.67 7.50 5.52
N SER A 41 -0.80 8.26 6.19
CA SER A 41 0.42 7.74 6.83
C SER A 41 0.16 6.79 8.00
N GLN A 42 -1.02 6.87 8.63
CA GLN A 42 -1.43 5.99 9.73
C GLN A 42 -2.02 4.65 9.26
N ARG A 43 -2.21 4.43 7.95
CA ARG A 43 -2.67 3.12 7.42
C ARG A 43 -1.61 2.04 7.41
N SER A 44 -0.37 2.36 7.80
CA SER A 44 0.65 1.38 8.10
C SER A 44 0.43 0.81 9.51
N ALA A 45 -0.73 0.18 9.73
CA ALA A 45 -0.82 -0.79 10.81
C ALA A 45 0.04 -1.98 10.37
N ALA A 46 1.29 -2.01 10.83
CA ALA A 46 2.08 -3.23 10.77
C ALA A 46 1.25 -4.33 11.43
N PRO A 47 1.00 -5.47 10.76
CA PRO A 47 0.31 -6.56 11.42
C PRO A 47 1.13 -6.92 12.66
N SER A 48 0.51 -6.79 13.84
CA SER A 48 1.05 -7.35 15.07
C SER A 48 1.41 -8.81 14.79
N PRO A 49 2.51 -9.36 15.35
CA PRO A 49 2.80 -10.76 15.20
C PRO A 49 1.67 -11.53 15.87
N THR A 50 0.72 -12.00 15.07
CA THR A 50 -0.21 -13.04 15.48
C THR A 50 0.66 -14.24 15.80
N VAL A 51 0.92 -14.46 17.08
CA VAL A 51 1.50 -15.71 17.54
C VAL A 51 0.44 -16.76 17.20
N TYR A 52 0.66 -17.48 16.11
CA TYR A 52 -0.10 -18.68 15.79
C TYR A 52 0.20 -19.70 16.88
N VAL A 53 -0.59 -19.68 17.95
CA VAL A 53 -0.63 -20.74 18.95
C VAL A 53 -1.48 -21.87 18.37
N GLY A 54 -1.02 -22.45 17.27
CA GLY A 54 -1.28 -23.86 16.97
C GLY A 54 -0.18 -24.65 17.68
N ASP A 55 -0.50 -25.85 18.16
CA ASP A 55 0.50 -26.81 18.64
C ASP A 55 1.63 -26.86 17.59
N ALA A 56 2.77 -26.25 17.91
CA ALA A 56 3.76 -25.82 16.92
C ALA A 56 4.60 -27.03 16.54
N ALA A 57 3.99 -27.99 15.85
CA ALA A 57 4.72 -28.88 14.99
C ALA A 57 5.46 -27.99 13.99
N GLU A 58 6.77 -27.87 14.18
CA GLU A 58 7.65 -27.18 13.25
C GLU A 58 7.40 -27.76 11.86
N ILE A 59 6.89 -26.94 10.94
CA ILE A 59 6.66 -27.35 9.55
C ILE A 59 8.03 -27.70 8.98
N PRO A 60 8.28 -28.97 8.57
CA PRO A 60 9.61 -29.39 8.14
C PRO A 60 10.00 -28.68 6.85
N ARG A 61 11.27 -28.24 6.79
CA ARG A 61 11.85 -27.72 5.55
C ARG A 61 12.34 -28.87 4.67
N VAL A 62 12.11 -28.75 3.38
CA VAL A 62 12.57 -29.70 2.36
C VAL A 62 13.88 -29.23 1.73
N LYS A 63 14.80 -30.15 1.43
CA LYS A 63 16.01 -29.82 0.67
C LYS A 63 15.69 -29.64 -0.82
N LEU A 64 16.54 -28.91 -1.54
CA LEU A 64 16.32 -28.61 -2.95
C LEU A 64 16.31 -29.86 -3.84
N ASP A 65 17.22 -30.80 -3.60
CA ASP A 65 17.32 -32.06 -4.32
C ASP A 65 16.09 -32.95 -4.10
N GLU A 66 15.62 -33.03 -2.85
CA GLU A 66 14.42 -33.76 -2.48
C GLU A 66 13.16 -33.13 -3.10
N ALA A 67 13.01 -31.81 -3.03
CA ALA A 67 11.89 -31.09 -3.65
C ALA A 67 11.87 -31.29 -5.17
N LYS A 68 13.05 -31.28 -5.81
CA LYS A 68 13.18 -31.56 -7.24
C LYS A 68 12.81 -33.01 -7.57
N ALA A 69 13.26 -33.98 -6.78
CA ALA A 69 12.90 -35.38 -6.99
C ALA A 69 11.38 -35.61 -6.87
N ALA A 70 10.73 -34.95 -5.90
CA ALA A 70 9.28 -35.02 -5.72
C ALA A 70 8.51 -34.41 -6.90
N TRP A 71 9.02 -33.30 -7.44
CA TRP A 71 8.49 -32.69 -8.64
C TRP A 71 8.62 -33.58 -9.87
N ASP A 72 9.82 -34.12 -10.11
CA ASP A 72 10.09 -35.01 -11.25
C ASP A 72 9.23 -36.29 -11.16
N ALA A 73 8.92 -36.75 -9.95
CA ALA A 73 8.03 -37.89 -9.68
C ALA A 73 6.53 -37.54 -9.66
N SER A 74 6.14 -36.27 -9.83
CA SER A 74 4.75 -35.79 -9.71
C SER A 74 4.08 -36.14 -8.37
N THR A 75 4.86 -36.23 -7.29
CA THR A 75 4.37 -36.55 -5.94
C THR A 75 4.16 -35.30 -5.06
N ALA A 76 4.64 -34.15 -5.51
CA ALA A 76 4.46 -32.87 -4.84
C ALA A 76 4.05 -31.76 -5.82
N VAL A 77 3.40 -30.74 -5.28
CA VAL A 77 3.04 -29.51 -6.01
C VAL A 77 3.74 -28.33 -5.37
N PHE A 78 4.35 -27.49 -6.22
CA PHE A 78 4.91 -26.22 -5.78
C PHE A 78 3.85 -25.14 -5.71
N VAL A 79 3.88 -24.34 -4.64
CA VAL A 79 3.00 -23.20 -4.45
C VAL A 79 3.86 -21.95 -4.21
N ASP A 80 3.75 -20.98 -5.11
CA ASP A 80 4.39 -19.67 -4.98
C ASP A 80 3.49 -18.75 -4.18
N VAL A 81 3.95 -18.35 -2.99
CA VAL A 81 3.18 -17.49 -2.08
C VAL A 81 3.57 -16.01 -2.17
N ARG A 82 4.42 -15.66 -3.15
CA ARG A 82 4.77 -14.25 -3.45
C ARG A 82 3.60 -13.55 -4.15
N SER A 83 3.80 -12.27 -4.45
CA SER A 83 2.81 -11.49 -5.18
C SER A 83 2.57 -12.03 -6.59
N ALA A 84 1.38 -11.78 -7.14
CA ALA A 84 1.02 -12.20 -8.49
C ALA A 84 1.98 -11.63 -9.55
N GLU A 85 2.49 -10.41 -9.34
CA GLU A 85 3.46 -9.78 -10.23
C GLU A 85 4.80 -10.50 -10.21
N ALA A 86 5.29 -10.90 -9.04
CA ALA A 86 6.54 -11.65 -8.91
C ALA A 86 6.44 -13.03 -9.57
N TYR A 87 5.31 -13.72 -9.39
CA TYR A 87 5.01 -14.96 -10.09
C TYR A 87 5.00 -14.76 -11.62
N ALA A 88 4.30 -13.73 -12.11
CA ALA A 88 4.20 -13.43 -13.54
C ALA A 88 5.57 -13.09 -14.18
N LEU A 89 6.48 -12.45 -13.43
CA LEU A 89 7.84 -12.16 -13.90
C LEU A 89 8.68 -13.43 -14.04
N SER A 90 8.65 -14.32 -13.04
CA SER A 90 9.35 -15.61 -13.08
C SER A 90 8.92 -16.50 -11.92
N HIS A 91 8.68 -17.77 -12.21
CA HIS A 91 8.29 -18.78 -11.23
C HIS A 91 8.76 -20.18 -11.68
N ILE A 92 8.69 -21.16 -10.77
CA ILE A 92 8.93 -22.57 -11.11
C ILE A 92 7.83 -23.02 -12.06
N ARG A 93 8.19 -23.50 -13.26
CA ARG A 93 7.21 -23.96 -14.26
C ARG A 93 6.27 -25.00 -13.65
N GLY A 94 4.97 -24.73 -13.73
CA GLY A 94 3.93 -25.61 -13.20
C GLY A 94 3.60 -25.41 -11.71
N ALA A 95 4.27 -24.48 -11.03
CA ALA A 95 3.86 -24.06 -9.69
C ALA A 95 2.51 -23.32 -9.73
N LEU A 96 1.73 -23.45 -8.66
CA LEU A 96 0.49 -22.70 -8.46
C LEU A 96 0.80 -21.33 -7.86
N SER A 97 0.16 -20.27 -8.35
CA SER A 97 0.22 -18.95 -7.73
C SER A 97 -0.88 -18.83 -6.67
N LEU A 98 -0.47 -18.70 -5.40
CA LEU A 98 -1.37 -18.48 -4.28
C LEU A 98 -0.77 -17.42 -3.34
N PRO A 99 -0.87 -16.12 -3.69
CA PRO A 99 -0.28 -15.04 -2.91
C PRO A 99 -0.71 -15.08 -1.45
N LEU A 100 0.22 -14.81 -0.52
CA LEU A 100 0.00 -14.95 0.92
C LEU A 100 -1.25 -14.21 1.43
N ASN A 101 -1.59 -13.06 0.85
CA ASN A 101 -2.77 -12.25 1.18
C ASN A 101 -4.09 -12.85 0.68
N GLU A 102 -4.06 -13.89 -0.15
CA GLU A 102 -5.23 -14.55 -0.72
C GLU A 102 -5.40 -16.00 -0.23
N ILE A 103 -4.37 -16.58 0.41
CA ILE A 103 -4.36 -18.00 0.84
C ILE A 103 -5.58 -18.34 1.68
N GLU A 104 -5.96 -17.52 2.66
CA GLU A 104 -7.09 -17.81 3.54
C GLU A 104 -8.41 -17.97 2.78
N GLN A 105 -8.58 -17.23 1.69
CA GLN A 105 -9.81 -17.24 0.88
C GLN A 105 -9.82 -18.35 -0.17
N ARG A 106 -8.63 -18.81 -0.57
CA ARG A 106 -8.41 -19.73 -1.69
C ARG A 106 -7.85 -21.08 -1.25
N LEU A 107 -7.83 -21.35 0.06
CA LEU A 107 -7.27 -22.59 0.62
C LEU A 107 -7.98 -23.84 0.09
N ASN A 108 -9.26 -23.72 -0.26
CA ASN A 108 -10.09 -24.76 -0.87
C ASN A 108 -9.65 -25.15 -2.30
N GLU A 109 -8.78 -24.39 -2.94
CA GLU A 109 -8.17 -24.76 -4.22
C GLU A 109 -7.09 -25.84 -4.07
N LEU A 110 -6.56 -26.02 -2.85
CA LEU A 110 -5.50 -26.99 -2.57
C LEU A 110 -6.09 -28.33 -2.13
N ASN A 111 -5.55 -29.42 -2.68
CA ASN A 111 -5.87 -30.76 -2.21
C ASN A 111 -5.04 -31.10 -0.96
N PRO A 112 -5.65 -31.30 0.22
CA PRO A 112 -4.91 -31.57 1.46
C PRO A 112 -4.23 -32.95 1.46
N ALA A 113 -4.59 -33.85 0.55
CA ALA A 113 -3.93 -35.16 0.39
C ALA A 113 -2.63 -35.08 -0.42
N THR A 114 -2.37 -33.96 -1.09
CA THR A 114 -1.15 -33.77 -1.90
C THR A 114 -0.07 -33.12 -1.06
N TRP A 115 1.18 -33.53 -1.27
CA TRP A 115 2.31 -32.86 -0.64
C TRP A 115 2.52 -31.47 -1.27
N ILE A 116 2.30 -30.43 -0.47
CA ILE A 116 2.45 -29.04 -0.87
C ILE A 116 3.81 -28.53 -0.43
N ILE A 117 4.59 -28.00 -1.38
CA ILE A 117 5.87 -27.35 -1.11
C ILE A 117 5.71 -25.86 -1.43
N THR A 118 5.65 -25.02 -0.41
CA THR A 118 5.58 -23.56 -0.57
C THR A 118 6.97 -22.95 -0.75
N TYR A 119 7.06 -21.87 -1.52
CA TYR A 119 8.29 -21.08 -1.61
C TYR A 119 8.00 -19.58 -1.71
N CYS A 120 8.97 -18.79 -1.26
CA CYS A 120 9.00 -17.33 -1.32
C CYS A 120 10.45 -16.82 -1.48
N THR A 121 10.62 -15.51 -1.58
CA THR A 121 11.92 -14.80 -1.58
C THR A 121 12.20 -14.17 -0.24
#